data_AF-A0A7Y8IB47-F1
#
_entry.id   AF-A0A7Y8IB47-F1
#
_cell.length_a   1.000
_cell.length_b   1.000
_cell.length_c   1.000
_cell.angle_alpha   90.00
_cell.angle_beta   90.00
_cell.angle_gamma   90.00
#
_symmetry.space_group_name_H-M   'P 1'
#
loop_
_entity.id
_entity.type
_entity.pdbx_description
1 polymer ?
#
loop_
_entity_poly.entity_id
_entity_poly.type
_entity_poly.pdbx_seq_one_letter_code
_entity_poly.pdbx_strand_id
1 'polypeptide(L)'
;MKKFDYLKPRTIDEALSLLNQYGKRAKLVAGGTDVMVMIKQKRISPDVLISLSGITGLDQIQYDGALRIGPMVTHRQIEKSQVIRKEFSALADAVDVLGSIQIRNVATIAGNICNAAPSADTATPLLVLGAQVKIKGLKGERTVSIESFFKGPGETVLEEGELVTELIIPKPLPFTGSAYWKHQRRLALDLPILGVSVLLSLDRNRISCPDILCATSPISTVLHAMEQEGLVCKEVRIGLGVAAPTPMRAIKAEGLLRGKRISDELLQEVAETASNEAQPRDTIRAEAWYRREMIRVLVRRMAMRSIERVIRPEETVFPTRAW
;
A
#
# COMPACT_ATOMS: atom_id res chain seq x y z
N MET A 1 -24.49 16.63 15.94
CA MET A 1 -23.59 15.53 16.39
C MET A 1 -23.76 15.39 17.90
N LYS A 2 -23.65 14.18 18.47
CA LYS A 2 -23.57 14.00 19.92
C LYS A 2 -22.35 14.77 20.43
N LYS A 3 -22.44 15.42 21.60
CA LYS A 3 -21.29 16.04 22.26
C LYS A 3 -20.28 14.95 22.64
N PHE A 4 -19.00 15.23 22.46
CA PHE A 4 -17.89 14.39 22.90
C PHE A 4 -16.82 15.28 23.52
N ASP A 5 -16.03 14.72 24.42
CA ASP A 5 -14.83 15.36 24.93
C ASP A 5 -13.66 15.14 23.97
N TYR A 6 -12.77 16.12 23.87
CA TYR A 6 -11.61 16.05 23.01
C TYR A 6 -10.33 16.20 23.84
N LEU A 7 -9.57 15.11 23.94
CA LEU A 7 -8.37 15.01 24.75
C LEU A 7 -7.13 15.02 23.85
N LYS A 8 -6.08 15.74 24.27
CA LYS A 8 -4.80 15.84 23.55
C LYS A 8 -3.65 15.41 24.47
N PRO A 9 -3.41 14.10 24.64
CA PRO A 9 -2.25 13.61 25.38
C PRO A 9 -0.94 14.10 24.74
N ARG A 10 0.11 14.22 25.56
CA ARG A 10 1.45 14.64 25.15
C ARG A 10 2.42 13.48 24.96
N THR A 11 2.09 12.31 25.50
CA THR A 11 2.90 11.08 25.37
C THR A 11 2.05 9.90 24.91
N ILE A 12 2.72 8.87 24.38
CA ILE A 12 2.07 7.61 24.01
C ILE A 12 1.47 6.94 25.25
N ASP A 13 2.16 6.97 26.39
CA ASP A 13 1.70 6.31 27.62
C ASP A 13 0.45 7.00 28.20
N GLU A 14 0.37 8.32 28.08
CA GLU A 14 -0.84 9.08 28.44
C GLU A 14 -2.00 8.73 27.49
N ALA A 15 -1.75 8.64 26.18
CA ALA A 15 -2.76 8.22 25.22
C ALA A 15 -3.27 6.79 25.48
N LEU A 16 -2.38 5.86 25.83
CA LEU A 16 -2.73 4.49 26.20
C LEU A 16 -3.53 4.45 27.50
N SER A 17 -3.14 5.25 28.50
CA SER A 17 -3.86 5.35 29.77
C SER A 17 -5.29 5.84 29.55
N LEU A 18 -5.48 6.88 28.74
CA LEU A 18 -6.81 7.38 28.36
C LEU A 18 -7.60 6.33 27.56
N LEU A 19 -6.97 5.66 26.59
CA LEU A 19 -7.64 4.65 25.79
C LEU A 19 -8.15 3.48 26.65
N ASN A 20 -7.40 3.08 27.67
CA ASN A 20 -7.82 2.04 28.62
C ASN A 20 -8.86 2.55 29.62
N GLN A 21 -8.72 3.79 30.12
CA GLN A 21 -9.70 4.39 31.04
C GLN A 21 -11.09 4.51 30.41
N TYR A 22 -11.16 4.91 29.14
CA TYR A 22 -12.43 5.13 28.45
C TYR A 22 -12.91 3.89 27.67
N GLY A 23 -12.01 2.96 27.32
CA GLY A 23 -12.32 1.74 26.57
C GLY A 23 -13.08 2.02 25.28
N LYS A 24 -14.11 1.21 24.99
CA LYS A 24 -15.02 1.37 23.84
C LYS A 24 -15.70 2.74 23.70
N ARG A 25 -15.72 3.57 24.75
CA ARG A 25 -16.28 4.94 24.70
C ARG A 25 -15.31 5.94 24.06
N ALA A 26 -14.02 5.60 23.96
CA ALA A 26 -13.02 6.43 23.30
C ALA A 26 -12.78 5.99 21.84
N LYS A 27 -12.39 6.97 21.02
CA LYS A 27 -11.83 6.71 19.69
C LYS A 27 -10.58 7.56 19.49
N LEU A 28 -9.50 6.91 19.03
CA LEU A 28 -8.31 7.62 18.60
C LEU A 28 -8.60 8.44 17.34
N VAL A 29 -8.02 9.64 17.26
CA VAL A 29 -8.06 10.48 16.07
C VAL A 29 -6.67 10.98 15.69
N ALA A 30 -6.23 10.57 14.50
CA ALA A 30 -5.06 11.10 13.81
C ALA A 30 -5.50 12.25 12.87
N GLY A 31 -5.48 12.03 11.56
CA GLY A 31 -5.93 13.00 10.55
C GLY A 31 -7.44 13.27 10.51
N GLY A 32 -8.25 12.42 11.12
CA GLY A 32 -9.71 12.60 11.25
C GLY A 32 -10.53 12.42 9.96
N THR A 33 -9.91 12.13 8.81
CA THR A 33 -10.60 12.04 7.51
C THR A 33 -11.67 10.95 7.45
N ASP A 34 -11.48 9.85 8.16
CA ASP A 34 -12.45 8.76 8.26
C ASP A 34 -13.30 8.90 9.53
N VAL A 35 -12.66 9.11 10.69
CA VAL A 35 -13.34 9.18 12.00
C VAL A 35 -14.41 10.27 12.02
N MET A 36 -14.10 11.47 11.52
CA MET A 36 -15.07 12.57 11.53
C MET A 36 -16.24 12.32 10.58
N VAL A 37 -16.01 11.64 9.46
CA VAL A 37 -17.07 11.24 8.52
C VAL A 37 -17.97 10.20 9.17
N MET A 38 -17.40 9.18 9.83
CA MET A 38 -18.18 8.16 10.54
C MET A 38 -19.04 8.76 11.65
N ILE A 39 -18.55 9.74 12.40
CA ILE A 39 -19.34 10.45 13.43
C ILE A 39 -20.47 11.26 12.79
N LYS A 40 -20.19 12.01 11.71
CA LYS A 40 -21.22 12.79 11.00
C LYS A 40 -22.33 11.90 10.41
N GLN A 41 -21.96 10.72 9.91
CA GLN A 41 -22.88 9.70 9.42
C GLN A 41 -23.52 8.86 10.53
N LYS A 42 -23.26 9.17 11.81
CA LYS A 42 -23.76 8.44 12.99
C LYS A 42 -23.42 6.93 12.99
N ARG A 43 -22.37 6.53 12.29
CA ARG A 43 -21.86 5.14 12.30
C ARG A 43 -21.12 4.81 13.60
N ILE A 44 -20.53 5.83 14.22
CA ILE A 44 -19.91 5.76 15.54
C ILE A 44 -20.32 6.99 16.35
N SER A 45 -20.32 6.85 17.68
CA SER A 45 -20.73 7.90 18.61
C SER A 45 -19.87 7.86 19.89
N PRO A 46 -18.54 8.07 19.78
CA PRO A 46 -17.66 8.05 20.94
C PRO A 46 -18.01 9.17 21.92
N ASP A 47 -17.83 8.91 23.20
CA ASP A 47 -17.92 9.94 24.24
C ASP A 47 -16.64 10.78 24.28
N VAL A 48 -15.51 10.19 23.89
CA VAL A 48 -14.19 10.84 23.93
C VAL A 48 -13.42 10.61 22.63
N LEU A 49 -12.88 11.68 22.07
CA LEU A 49 -11.87 11.63 21.03
C LEU A 49 -10.49 11.91 21.62
N ILE A 50 -9.56 10.97 21.44
CA ILE A 50 -8.18 11.10 21.90
C ILE A 50 -7.31 11.42 20.70
N SER A 51 -6.81 12.65 20.60
CA SER A 51 -5.99 13.09 19.48
C SER A 51 -4.53 12.77 19.67
N LEU A 52 -3.94 12.09 18.68
CA LEU A 52 -2.51 11.81 18.63
C LEU A 52 -1.67 13.02 18.18
N SER A 53 -2.32 14.11 17.72
CA SER A 53 -1.64 15.34 17.28
C SER A 53 -0.91 16.11 18.38
N GLY A 54 -1.18 15.79 19.66
CA GLY A 54 -0.48 16.38 20.79
C GLY A 54 0.87 15.73 21.11
N ILE A 55 1.15 14.54 20.54
CA ILE A 55 2.35 13.75 20.85
C ILE A 55 3.44 14.07 19.84
N THR A 56 4.56 14.61 20.32
CA THR A 56 5.71 14.96 19.48
C THR A 56 6.47 13.72 19.00
N GLY A 57 6.98 13.75 17.76
CA GLY A 57 7.84 12.69 17.23
C GLY A 57 7.10 11.53 16.54
N LEU A 58 5.76 11.54 16.51
CA LEU A 58 4.98 10.52 15.80
C LEU A 58 4.87 10.75 14.28
N ASP A 59 5.38 11.88 13.78
CA ASP A 59 5.26 12.35 12.40
C ASP A 59 6.58 12.28 11.63
N GLN A 60 7.47 11.37 12.04
CA GLN A 60 8.83 11.24 11.51
C GLN A 60 8.94 10.16 10.43
N ILE A 61 9.76 10.43 9.42
CA ILE A 61 10.19 9.46 8.41
C ILE A 61 11.71 9.30 8.57
N GLN A 62 12.17 8.08 8.80
CA GLN A 62 13.60 7.76 8.97
C GLN A 62 13.99 6.64 8.03
N TYR A 63 15.22 6.67 7.50
CA TYR A 63 15.76 5.63 6.64
C TYR A 63 17.20 5.30 7.03
N ASP A 64 17.38 4.13 7.65
CA ASP A 64 18.64 3.62 8.17
C ASP A 64 18.91 2.18 7.66
N GLY A 65 18.52 1.91 6.41
CA GLY A 65 18.49 0.56 5.85
C GLY A 65 17.15 -0.16 6.05
N ALA A 66 16.28 0.33 6.92
CA ALA A 66 14.84 0.12 6.84
C ALA A 66 14.14 1.48 6.83
N LEU A 67 13.00 1.58 6.16
CA LEU A 67 12.19 2.79 6.20
C LEU A 67 11.24 2.71 7.40
N ARG A 68 11.39 3.64 8.33
CA ARG A 68 10.54 3.77 9.52
C ARG A 68 9.63 4.97 9.37
N ILE A 69 8.33 4.77 9.56
CA ILE A 69 7.31 5.78 9.38
C ILE A 69 6.47 5.86 10.65
N GLY A 70 6.46 7.02 11.30
CA GLY A 70 5.61 7.28 12.45
C GLY A 70 4.12 7.30 12.09
N PRO A 71 3.21 7.05 13.05
CA PRO A 71 1.78 6.86 12.79
C PRO A 71 1.07 8.16 12.40
N MET A 72 1.67 9.32 12.72
CA MET A 72 1.16 10.63 12.37
C MET A 72 1.75 11.18 11.07
N VAL A 73 2.61 10.42 10.38
CA VAL A 73 3.09 10.80 9.05
C VAL A 73 1.91 10.83 8.07
N THR A 74 1.73 12.00 7.48
CA THR A 74 0.68 12.26 6.49
C THR A 74 1.04 11.68 5.13
N HIS A 75 0.03 11.37 4.32
CA HIS A 75 0.27 10.96 2.93
C HIS A 75 1.00 12.05 2.13
N ARG A 76 0.86 13.34 2.47
CA ARG A 76 1.63 14.43 1.83
C ARG A 76 3.12 14.38 2.16
N GLN A 77 3.49 14.01 3.38
CA GLN A 77 4.90 13.83 3.75
C GLN A 77 5.52 12.64 2.99
N ILE A 78 4.77 11.54 2.86
CA ILE A 78 5.18 10.37 2.06
C ILE A 78 5.33 10.76 0.59
N GLU A 79 4.32 11.46 0.04
CA GLU A 79 4.33 11.97 -1.33
C GLU A 79 5.59 12.80 -1.57
N LYS A 80 5.95 13.72 -0.68
CA LYS A 80 7.11 14.60 -0.85
C LYS A 80 8.48 13.95 -0.57
N SER A 81 8.53 12.75 -0.01
CA SER A 81 9.77 12.12 0.41
C SER A 81 10.58 11.59 -0.78
N GLN A 82 11.79 12.13 -0.98
CA GLN A 82 12.69 11.69 -2.05
C GLN A 82 13.12 10.23 -1.89
N VAL A 83 13.40 9.80 -0.66
CA VAL A 83 13.78 8.40 -0.39
C VAL A 83 12.63 7.44 -0.72
N ILE A 84 11.38 7.80 -0.40
CA ILE A 84 10.22 6.95 -0.73
C ILE A 84 10.00 6.90 -2.23
N ARG A 85 10.09 8.04 -2.93
CA ARG A 85 9.97 8.07 -4.39
C ARG A 85 11.02 7.21 -5.09
N LYS A 86 12.25 7.21 -4.59
CA LYS A 86 13.36 6.46 -5.18
C LYS A 86 13.32 4.97 -4.86
N GLU A 87 13.17 4.62 -3.58
CA GLU A 87 13.39 3.24 -3.10
C GLU A 87 12.07 2.46 -2.89
N PHE A 88 10.94 3.15 -2.70
CA PHE A 88 9.65 2.55 -2.32
C PHE A 88 8.53 2.98 -3.27
N SER A 89 8.78 2.83 -4.57
CA SER A 89 8.03 3.45 -5.66
C SER A 89 6.56 3.05 -5.78
N ALA A 90 6.16 1.83 -5.38
CA ALA A 90 4.73 1.46 -5.28
C ALA A 90 3.99 2.26 -4.21
N LEU A 91 4.66 2.61 -3.10
CA LEU A 91 4.06 3.46 -2.06
C LEU A 91 3.91 4.91 -2.56
N ALA A 92 4.91 5.39 -3.31
CA ALA A 92 4.85 6.70 -3.97
C ALA A 92 3.67 6.79 -4.97
N ASP A 93 3.55 5.80 -5.86
CA ASP A 93 2.43 5.69 -6.81
C ASP A 93 1.07 5.78 -6.11
N ALA A 94 0.92 5.07 -4.99
CA ALA A 94 -0.34 5.03 -4.25
C ALA A 94 -0.70 6.38 -3.64
N VAL A 95 0.27 7.07 -3.02
CA VAL A 95 0.00 8.37 -2.40
C VAL A 95 -0.20 9.49 -3.42
N ASP A 96 0.40 9.43 -4.61
CA ASP A 96 0.20 10.46 -5.64
C ASP A 96 -1.27 10.58 -6.07
N VAL A 97 -1.99 9.44 -6.11
CA VAL A 97 -3.41 9.34 -6.52
C VAL A 97 -4.40 9.19 -5.35
N LEU A 98 -3.91 9.25 -4.11
CA LEU A 98 -4.75 9.10 -2.92
C LEU A 98 -5.55 10.37 -2.67
N GLY A 99 -6.89 10.26 -2.73
CA GLY A 99 -7.81 11.33 -2.39
C GLY A 99 -7.54 12.63 -3.16
N SER A 100 -7.50 13.74 -2.43
CA SER A 100 -6.99 15.03 -2.91
C SER A 100 -5.84 15.50 -2.04
N ILE A 101 -5.17 16.56 -2.48
CA ILE A 101 -4.11 17.21 -1.70
C ILE A 101 -4.60 17.60 -0.30
N GLN A 102 -5.84 18.07 -0.16
CA GLN A 102 -6.43 18.40 1.15
C GLN A 102 -6.52 17.18 2.06
N ILE A 103 -6.96 16.04 1.53
CA ILE A 103 -6.99 14.78 2.28
C ILE A 103 -5.56 14.35 2.63
N ARG A 104 -4.61 14.40 1.69
CA ARG A 104 -3.23 13.98 1.92
C ARG A 104 -2.49 14.83 2.94
N ASN A 105 -2.84 16.10 3.08
CA ASN A 105 -2.25 17.00 4.06
C ASN A 105 -2.60 16.64 5.52
N VAL A 106 -3.66 15.85 5.75
CA VAL A 106 -4.11 15.51 7.11
C VAL A 106 -4.21 14.01 7.34
N ALA A 107 -4.62 13.22 6.35
CA ALA A 107 -4.74 11.77 6.47
C ALA A 107 -3.36 11.13 6.66
N THR A 108 -3.26 10.25 7.64
CA THR A 108 -2.02 9.58 8.03
C THR A 108 -1.99 8.15 7.52
N ILE A 109 -0.79 7.63 7.25
CA ILE A 109 -0.61 6.27 6.78
C ILE A 109 -1.12 5.23 7.78
N ALA A 110 -0.86 5.41 9.08
CA ALA A 110 -1.39 4.53 10.11
C ALA A 110 -2.91 4.63 10.19
N GLY A 111 -3.49 5.84 10.06
CA GLY A 111 -4.93 6.01 9.96
C GLY A 111 -5.55 5.23 8.80
N ASN A 112 -4.88 5.23 7.63
CA ASN A 112 -5.32 4.49 6.45
C ASN A 112 -5.36 2.98 6.68
N ILE A 113 -4.31 2.39 7.26
CA ILE A 113 -4.28 0.93 7.53
C ILE A 113 -5.15 0.54 8.74
N CYS A 114 -5.23 1.36 9.78
CA CYS A 114 -6.06 1.08 10.96
C CYS A 114 -7.56 1.15 10.66
N ASN A 115 -7.96 1.94 9.65
CA ASN A 115 -9.33 1.94 9.14
C ASN A 115 -9.66 0.64 8.40
N ALA A 116 -8.66 -0.11 7.92
CA ALA A 116 -8.80 -1.41 7.26
C ALA A 116 -9.89 -1.46 6.17
N ALA A 117 -10.08 -0.35 5.45
CA ALA A 117 -10.98 -0.33 4.32
C ALA A 117 -10.41 -1.23 3.21
N PRO A 118 -11.20 -2.13 2.60
CA PRO A 118 -10.73 -2.95 1.47
C PRO A 118 -10.18 -2.13 0.30
N SER A 119 -10.55 -0.85 0.24
CA SER A 119 -10.15 0.14 -0.77
C SER A 119 -9.03 1.09 -0.32
N ALA A 120 -8.31 0.76 0.75
CA ALA A 120 -7.20 1.57 1.24
C ALA A 120 -6.02 1.54 0.24
N ASP A 121 -5.74 2.68 -0.39
CA ASP A 121 -4.75 2.79 -1.47
C ASP A 121 -3.33 2.37 -1.05
N THR A 122 -2.93 2.60 0.21
CA THR A 122 -1.57 2.24 0.68
C THR A 122 -1.44 0.81 1.17
N ALA A 123 -2.54 0.07 1.33
CA ALA A 123 -2.50 -1.27 1.92
C ALA A 123 -1.74 -2.28 1.05
N THR A 124 -2.02 -2.34 -0.26
CA THR A 124 -1.33 -3.28 -1.16
C THR A 124 0.13 -2.92 -1.45
N PRO A 125 0.54 -1.64 -1.59
CA PRO A 125 1.95 -1.27 -1.60
C PRO A 125 2.68 -1.75 -0.34
N LEU A 126 2.10 -1.52 0.85
CA LEU A 126 2.70 -1.97 2.10
C LEU A 126 2.83 -3.50 2.17
N LEU A 127 1.83 -4.24 1.68
CA LEU A 127 1.88 -5.70 1.55
C LEU A 127 3.06 -6.16 0.71
N VAL A 128 3.18 -5.68 -0.54
CA VAL A 128 4.27 -6.13 -1.43
C VAL A 128 5.63 -5.65 -0.94
N LEU A 129 5.71 -4.50 -0.27
CA LEU A 129 6.95 -4.02 0.35
C LEU A 129 7.32 -4.79 1.64
N GLY A 130 6.46 -5.69 2.13
CA GLY A 130 6.72 -6.50 3.31
C GLY A 130 6.76 -5.68 4.60
N ALA A 131 5.89 -4.66 4.69
CA ALA A 131 5.83 -3.81 5.87
C ALA A 131 5.48 -4.59 7.14
N GLN A 132 5.98 -4.10 8.26
CA GLN A 132 5.65 -4.54 9.61
C GLN A 132 5.03 -3.38 10.38
N VAL A 133 4.10 -3.70 11.27
CA VAL A 133 3.39 -2.72 12.08
C VAL A 133 3.76 -2.94 13.54
N LYS A 134 4.36 -1.92 14.15
CA LYS A 134 4.67 -1.90 15.58
C LYS A 134 3.47 -1.37 16.35
N ILE A 135 3.03 -2.15 17.33
CA ILE A 135 1.83 -1.92 18.13
C ILE A 135 2.25 -1.85 19.60
N LYS A 136 1.73 -0.85 20.32
CA LYS A 136 1.94 -0.69 21.75
C LYS A 136 0.61 -0.73 22.49
N GLY A 137 0.59 -1.44 23.61
CA GLY A 137 -0.47 -1.40 24.63
C GLY A 137 0.15 -1.22 26.03
N LEU A 138 -0.68 -1.19 27.08
CA LEU A 138 -0.17 -1.12 28.46
C LEU A 138 0.65 -2.36 28.87
N LYS A 139 0.41 -3.50 28.23
CA LYS A 139 1.09 -4.78 28.51
C LYS A 139 2.44 -4.93 27.80
N GLY A 140 2.82 -3.99 26.93
CA GLY A 140 4.06 -4.02 26.18
C GLY A 140 3.90 -3.68 24.71
N GLU A 141 4.90 -4.05 23.92
CA GLU A 141 4.99 -3.78 22.49
C GLU A 141 5.12 -5.08 21.70
N ARG A 142 4.51 -5.12 20.52
CA ARG A 142 4.62 -6.23 19.58
C ARG A 142 4.71 -5.73 18.15
N THR A 143 5.32 -6.54 17.30
CA THR A 143 5.41 -6.26 15.86
C THR A 143 4.71 -7.37 15.10
N VAL A 144 3.87 -6.99 14.13
CA VAL A 144 3.16 -7.94 13.26
C VAL A 144 3.44 -7.62 11.80
N SER A 145 3.38 -8.62 10.93
CA SER A 145 3.40 -8.36 9.48
C SER A 145 2.13 -7.62 9.06
N ILE A 146 2.24 -6.74 8.07
CA ILE A 146 1.08 -6.05 7.51
C ILE A 146 0.06 -7.03 6.91
N GLU A 147 0.51 -8.19 6.44
CA GLU A 147 -0.35 -9.28 5.96
C GLU A 147 -1.28 -9.81 7.06
N SER A 148 -0.75 -10.02 8.27
CA SER A 148 -1.53 -10.49 9.43
C SER A 148 -2.26 -9.36 10.17
N PHE A 149 -1.99 -8.10 9.81
CA PHE A 149 -2.60 -6.95 10.44
C PHE A 149 -4.08 -6.79 10.08
N PHE A 150 -4.49 -7.13 8.86
CA PHE A 150 -5.87 -7.06 8.40
C PHE A 150 -6.62 -8.36 8.70
N LYS A 151 -7.76 -8.26 9.42
CA LYS A 151 -8.60 -9.42 9.78
C LYS A 151 -9.91 -9.46 8.99
N GLY A 152 -10.39 -8.30 8.53
CA GLY A 152 -11.60 -8.16 7.75
C GLY A 152 -11.84 -6.71 7.32
N PRO A 153 -12.93 -6.42 6.57
CA PRO A 153 -13.31 -5.06 6.23
C PRO A 153 -13.56 -4.21 7.49
N GLY A 154 -12.72 -3.20 7.73
CA GLY A 154 -12.81 -2.36 8.93
C GLY A 154 -12.23 -2.99 10.20
N GLU A 155 -11.59 -4.16 10.09
CA GLU A 155 -11.10 -4.95 11.22
C GLU A 155 -9.60 -5.23 11.10
N THR A 156 -8.89 -4.99 12.19
CA THR A 156 -7.44 -5.24 12.30
C THR A 156 -7.15 -6.17 13.47
N VAL A 157 -5.88 -6.55 13.63
CA VAL A 157 -5.39 -7.30 14.79
C VAL A 157 -5.23 -6.46 16.06
N LEU A 158 -5.54 -5.16 16.03
CA LEU A 158 -5.44 -4.29 17.20
C LEU A 158 -6.46 -4.71 18.26
N GLU A 159 -5.98 -4.91 19.48
CA GLU A 159 -6.80 -5.14 20.67
C GLU A 159 -7.26 -3.81 21.29
N GLU A 160 -8.25 -3.88 22.18
CA GLU A 160 -8.70 -2.71 22.93
C GLU A 160 -7.56 -2.17 23.80
N GLY A 161 -7.32 -0.85 23.73
CA GLY A 161 -6.21 -0.24 24.45
C GLY A 161 -4.85 -0.27 23.73
N GLU A 162 -4.79 -0.76 22.48
CA GLU A 162 -3.59 -0.71 21.66
C GLU A 162 -3.60 0.44 20.64
N LEU A 163 -2.40 0.88 20.25
CA LEU A 163 -2.22 1.81 19.13
C LEU A 163 -0.97 1.47 18.31
N VAL A 164 -0.98 1.84 17.02
CA VAL A 164 0.17 1.72 16.14
C VAL A 164 1.17 2.83 16.44
N THR A 165 2.43 2.47 16.68
CA THR A 165 3.52 3.41 17.01
C THR A 165 4.53 3.60 15.89
N GLU A 166 4.62 2.66 14.95
CA GLU A 166 5.57 2.74 13.82
C GLU A 166 5.17 1.74 12.71
N LEU A 167 5.41 2.11 11.45
CA LEU A 167 5.48 1.18 10.33
C LEU A 167 6.95 1.01 9.94
N ILE A 168 7.38 -0.25 9.79
CA ILE A 168 8.75 -0.61 9.42
C ILE A 168 8.71 -1.32 8.08
N ILE A 169 9.33 -0.73 7.05
CA ILE A 169 9.38 -1.29 5.71
C ILE A 169 10.83 -1.70 5.43
N PRO A 170 11.13 -3.00 5.21
CA PRO A 170 12.48 -3.44 4.96
C PRO A 170 13.02 -2.83 3.66
N LYS A 171 14.32 -2.58 3.60
CA LYS A 171 14.95 -2.19 2.34
C LYS A 171 14.76 -3.29 1.29
N PRO A 172 14.25 -2.95 0.09
CA PRO A 172 14.13 -3.91 -0.99
C PRO A 172 15.48 -4.52 -1.36
N LEU A 173 15.48 -5.73 -1.92
CA LEU A 173 16.68 -6.33 -2.46
C LEU A 173 17.28 -5.43 -3.57
N PRO A 174 18.59 -5.49 -3.84
CA PRO A 174 19.15 -4.87 -5.03
C PRO A 174 18.40 -5.32 -6.30
N PHE A 175 18.32 -4.45 -7.31
CA PHE A 175 17.58 -4.71 -8.56
C PHE A 175 16.10 -4.98 -8.35
N THR A 176 15.49 -4.29 -7.37
CA THR A 176 14.06 -4.37 -7.11
C THR A 176 13.34 -3.13 -7.59
N GLY A 177 12.29 -3.34 -8.36
CA GLY A 177 11.31 -2.32 -8.70
C GLY A 177 9.96 -2.71 -8.12
N SER A 178 9.14 -1.72 -7.84
CA SER A 178 7.76 -1.93 -7.41
C SER A 178 6.87 -0.94 -8.10
N ALA A 179 5.61 -1.25 -8.35
CA ALA A 179 4.64 -0.35 -8.94
C ALA A 179 3.25 -0.57 -8.37
N TYR A 180 2.44 0.50 -8.34
CA TYR A 180 1.03 0.44 -7.98
C TYR A 180 0.16 1.11 -9.04
N TRP A 181 -1.00 0.51 -9.29
CA TRP A 181 -2.06 1.09 -10.08
C TRP A 181 -3.37 1.14 -9.31
N LYS A 182 -3.96 2.33 -9.29
CA LYS A 182 -5.32 2.57 -8.81
C LYS A 182 -6.28 2.58 -10.00
N HIS A 183 -7.00 1.49 -10.21
CA HIS A 183 -8.06 1.47 -11.21
C HIS A 183 -9.31 2.14 -10.66
N GLN A 184 -9.80 3.19 -11.32
CA GLN A 184 -10.85 4.08 -10.82
C GLN A 184 -11.67 4.70 -11.95
N ARG A 185 -12.87 5.22 -11.65
CA ARG A 185 -13.77 5.80 -12.66
C ARG A 185 -13.40 7.23 -13.03
N ARG A 186 -12.74 7.94 -12.10
CA ARG A 186 -12.28 9.32 -12.26
C ARG A 186 -10.85 9.46 -11.75
N LEU A 187 -10.08 10.38 -12.33
CA LEU A 187 -8.65 10.53 -12.05
C LEU A 187 -8.30 11.02 -10.64
N ALA A 188 -9.26 11.58 -9.90
CA ALA A 188 -9.05 12.07 -8.54
C ALA A 188 -10.30 11.87 -7.67
N LEU A 189 -10.11 11.86 -6.34
CA LEU A 189 -11.19 11.78 -5.34
C LEU A 189 -12.06 10.50 -5.42
N ASP A 190 -11.67 9.45 -6.13
CA ASP A 190 -12.41 8.18 -6.17
C ASP A 190 -11.85 7.13 -5.21
N LEU A 191 -12.70 6.18 -4.83
CA LEU A 191 -12.23 4.93 -4.26
C LEU A 191 -11.93 3.94 -5.38
N PRO A 192 -10.88 3.11 -5.26
CA PRO A 192 -10.52 2.16 -6.30
C PRO A 192 -11.67 1.20 -6.62
N ILE A 193 -11.84 0.91 -7.91
CA ILE A 193 -12.48 -0.33 -8.38
C ILE A 193 -11.58 -1.51 -8.01
N LEU A 194 -10.27 -1.36 -8.21
CA LEU A 194 -9.22 -2.33 -7.95
C LEU A 194 -7.91 -1.59 -7.68
N GLY A 195 -7.12 -2.07 -6.73
CA GLY A 195 -5.72 -1.66 -6.54
C GLY A 195 -4.80 -2.83 -6.86
N VAL A 196 -3.78 -2.64 -7.68
CA VAL A 196 -2.80 -3.68 -8.01
C VAL A 196 -1.40 -3.17 -7.71
N SER A 197 -0.67 -3.89 -6.85
CA SER A 197 0.73 -3.63 -6.57
C SER A 197 1.57 -4.82 -7.02
N VAL A 198 2.70 -4.57 -7.67
CA VAL A 198 3.70 -5.60 -7.93
C VAL A 198 5.04 -5.11 -7.41
N LEU A 199 5.78 -5.99 -6.75
CA LEU A 199 7.21 -5.83 -6.47
C LEU A 199 7.93 -6.98 -7.15
N LEU A 200 9.03 -6.67 -7.83
CA LEU A 200 9.84 -7.66 -8.52
C LEU A 200 11.33 -7.33 -8.40
N SER A 201 12.13 -8.34 -8.09
CA SER A 201 13.59 -8.28 -8.10
C SER A 201 14.15 -9.10 -9.25
N LEU A 202 15.09 -8.54 -10.01
CA LEU A 202 15.80 -9.25 -11.08
C LEU A 202 17.11 -9.86 -10.59
N ASP A 203 17.53 -10.96 -11.20
CA ASP A 203 18.90 -11.44 -11.03
C ASP A 203 19.88 -10.56 -11.83
N ARG A 204 20.87 -9.96 -11.15
CA ARG A 204 21.70 -8.84 -11.67
C ARG A 204 22.61 -9.24 -12.84
N ASN A 205 22.74 -10.52 -13.19
CA ASN A 205 23.76 -10.96 -14.13
C ASN A 205 23.50 -10.60 -15.61
N ARG A 206 22.33 -10.07 -16.00
CA ARG A 206 21.98 -9.91 -17.44
C ARG A 206 21.10 -8.70 -17.75
N ILE A 207 21.68 -7.51 -17.85
CA ILE A 207 21.10 -6.45 -18.69
C ILE A 207 22.24 -5.89 -19.53
N SER A 208 22.32 -6.32 -20.79
CA SER A 208 23.41 -5.95 -21.68
C SER A 208 23.24 -4.57 -22.32
N CYS A 209 22.00 -4.08 -22.48
CA CYS A 209 21.71 -2.78 -23.07
C CYS A 209 20.44 -2.10 -22.49
N PRO A 210 20.57 -1.14 -21.54
CA PRO A 210 19.43 -0.40 -20.97
C PRO A 210 18.67 0.47 -22.00
N ASP A 211 19.34 0.86 -23.09
CA ASP A 211 18.82 1.80 -24.10
C ASP A 211 17.73 1.19 -25.01
N ILE A 212 17.75 -0.13 -25.22
CA ILE A 212 16.74 -0.86 -26.01
C ILE A 212 15.33 -0.73 -25.39
N LEU A 213 15.25 -0.45 -24.09
CA LEU A 213 14.00 -0.41 -23.32
C LEU A 213 13.39 1.00 -23.26
N CYS A 214 13.58 1.82 -24.31
CA CYS A 214 13.13 3.22 -24.37
C CYS A 214 11.66 3.39 -23.97
N ALA A 215 11.36 4.47 -23.23
CA ALA A 215 10.00 4.84 -22.82
C ALA A 215 9.06 5.06 -24.03
N THR A 216 9.61 5.39 -25.20
CA THR A 216 8.90 5.56 -26.47
C THR A 216 8.74 4.27 -27.27
N SER A 217 9.46 3.20 -26.92
CA SER A 217 9.35 1.91 -27.61
C SER A 217 7.99 1.29 -27.34
N PRO A 218 7.34 0.70 -28.36
CA PRO A 218 6.14 -0.11 -28.18
C PRO A 218 6.36 -1.21 -27.14
N ILE A 219 5.29 -1.57 -26.42
CA ILE A 219 5.35 -2.59 -25.37
C ILE A 219 5.87 -3.94 -25.89
N SER A 220 5.55 -4.29 -27.13
CA SER A 220 6.03 -5.49 -27.81
C SER A 220 7.55 -5.49 -27.99
N THR A 221 8.15 -4.34 -28.29
CA THR A 221 9.62 -4.19 -28.38
C THR A 221 10.28 -4.40 -27.03
N VAL A 222 9.69 -3.84 -25.97
CA VAL A 222 10.18 -4.01 -24.60
C VAL A 222 10.12 -5.48 -24.18
N LEU A 223 9.01 -6.16 -24.45
CA LEU A 223 8.83 -7.59 -24.13
C LEU A 223 9.83 -8.46 -24.88
N HIS A 224 9.96 -8.25 -26.18
CA HIS A 224 10.92 -9.00 -27.00
C HIS A 224 12.35 -8.80 -26.52
N ALA A 225 12.74 -7.57 -26.18
CA ALA A 225 14.06 -7.29 -25.62
C ALA A 225 14.30 -7.99 -24.28
N MET A 226 13.30 -7.98 -23.38
CA MET A 226 13.37 -8.67 -22.09
C MET A 226 13.58 -10.18 -22.25
N GLU A 227 12.91 -10.78 -23.23
CA GLU A 227 13.06 -12.20 -23.55
C GLU A 227 14.45 -12.53 -24.09
N GLN A 228 15.00 -11.70 -24.98
CA GLN A 228 16.35 -11.86 -25.53
C GLN A 228 17.43 -11.73 -24.45
N GLU A 229 17.29 -10.77 -23.53
CA GLU A 229 18.19 -10.61 -22.38
C GLU A 229 18.11 -11.81 -21.41
N GLY A 230 16.97 -12.51 -21.42
CA GLY A 230 16.76 -13.68 -20.58
C GLY A 230 16.69 -13.33 -19.10
N LEU A 231 16.00 -12.25 -18.77
CA LEU A 231 15.82 -11.75 -17.41
C LEU A 231 15.20 -12.83 -16.52
N VAL A 232 15.77 -13.03 -15.33
CA VAL A 232 15.25 -13.99 -14.35
C VAL A 232 14.67 -13.23 -13.16
N CYS A 233 13.44 -13.57 -12.79
CA CYS A 233 12.79 -13.03 -11.60
C CYS A 233 13.33 -13.71 -10.35
N LYS A 234 14.09 -13.00 -9.52
CA LYS A 234 14.62 -13.52 -8.25
C LYS A 234 13.57 -13.55 -7.15
N GLU A 235 12.79 -12.49 -7.02
CA GLU A 235 11.74 -12.35 -6.02
C GLU A 235 10.57 -11.60 -6.64
N VAL A 236 9.35 -11.98 -6.27
CA VAL A 236 8.11 -11.33 -6.74
C VAL A 236 7.08 -11.31 -5.62
N ARG A 237 6.33 -10.22 -5.55
CA ARG A 237 5.14 -10.09 -4.70
C ARG A 237 4.04 -9.37 -5.45
N ILE A 238 2.82 -9.90 -5.41
CA ILE A 238 1.66 -9.39 -6.14
C ILE A 238 0.54 -9.11 -5.15
N GLY A 239 0.26 -7.83 -4.90
CA GLY A 239 -0.76 -7.37 -3.97
C GLY A 239 -2.02 -6.90 -4.69
N LEU A 240 -3.20 -7.36 -4.24
CA LEU A 240 -4.50 -7.04 -4.81
C LEU A 240 -5.42 -6.42 -3.76
N GLY A 241 -5.98 -5.26 -4.09
CA GLY A 241 -6.85 -4.45 -3.23
C GLY A 241 -8.23 -4.35 -3.87
N VAL A 242 -9.30 -4.37 -3.06
CA VAL A 242 -10.68 -4.53 -3.54
C VAL A 242 -10.91 -5.85 -4.33
N ALA A 243 -10.00 -6.82 -4.16
CA ALA A 243 -10.02 -8.12 -4.82
C ALA A 243 -10.39 -9.27 -3.86
N ALA A 244 -10.58 -8.98 -2.57
CA ALA A 244 -10.99 -9.89 -1.50
C ALA A 244 -11.52 -9.04 -0.32
N PRO A 245 -12.06 -9.64 0.77
CA PRO A 245 -12.48 -8.89 1.96
C PRO A 245 -11.36 -8.08 2.61
N THR A 246 -10.11 -8.57 2.55
CA THR A 246 -8.91 -7.85 2.96
C THR A 246 -7.96 -7.71 1.78
N PRO A 247 -7.03 -6.73 1.82
CA PRO A 247 -5.90 -6.70 0.90
C PRO A 247 -5.15 -8.04 0.92
N MET A 248 -4.88 -8.62 -0.24
CA MET A 248 -4.33 -9.98 -0.35
C MET A 248 -3.10 -10.04 -1.24
N ARG A 249 -2.30 -11.09 -1.07
CA ARG A 249 -1.25 -11.48 -2.03
C ARG A 249 -1.71 -12.65 -2.89
N ALA A 250 -1.34 -12.63 -4.18
CA ALA A 250 -1.57 -13.72 -5.12
C ALA A 250 -0.38 -14.71 -5.06
N ILE A 251 -0.35 -15.53 -4.01
CA ILE A 251 0.80 -16.36 -3.65
C ILE A 251 1.08 -17.45 -4.71
N LYS A 252 0.04 -18.04 -5.31
CA LYS A 252 0.23 -19.04 -6.37
C LYS A 252 0.82 -18.38 -7.62
N ALA A 253 0.31 -17.21 -8.00
CA ALA A 253 0.83 -16.44 -9.12
C ALA A 253 2.29 -16.02 -8.91
N GLU A 254 2.66 -15.59 -7.70
CA GLU A 254 4.05 -15.31 -7.34
C GLU A 254 4.96 -16.54 -7.51
N GLY A 255 4.49 -17.71 -7.09
CA GLY A 255 5.21 -18.99 -7.24
C GLY A 255 5.46 -19.38 -8.69
N LEU A 256 4.59 -18.96 -9.62
CA LEU A 256 4.80 -19.20 -11.05
C LEU A 256 5.95 -18.38 -11.64
N LEU A 257 6.22 -17.18 -11.13
CA LEU A 257 7.24 -16.29 -11.69
C LEU A 257 8.59 -16.39 -10.96
N ARG A 258 8.58 -16.67 -9.65
CA ARG A 258 9.82 -16.74 -8.85
C ARG A 258 10.80 -17.78 -9.42
N GLY A 259 12.04 -17.37 -9.63
CA GLY A 259 13.14 -18.17 -10.16
C GLY A 259 13.06 -18.46 -11.66
N LYS A 260 12.04 -17.96 -12.37
CA LYS A 260 11.85 -18.24 -13.80
C LYS A 260 12.33 -17.08 -14.69
N ARG A 261 12.60 -17.43 -15.95
CA ARG A 261 12.82 -16.43 -17.01
C ARG A 261 11.50 -15.71 -17.28
N ILE A 262 11.57 -14.39 -17.40
CA ILE A 262 10.42 -13.55 -17.68
C ILE A 262 10.17 -13.58 -19.18
N SER A 263 8.97 -13.98 -19.58
CA SER A 263 8.44 -13.85 -20.95
C SER A 263 7.03 -13.28 -20.91
N ASP A 264 6.52 -12.83 -22.06
CA ASP A 264 5.17 -12.29 -22.11
C ASP A 264 4.10 -13.34 -21.77
N GLU A 265 4.27 -14.57 -22.27
CA GLU A 265 3.36 -15.69 -22.01
C GLU A 265 3.34 -16.05 -20.52
N LEU A 266 4.51 -16.05 -19.87
CA LEU A 266 4.58 -16.31 -18.43
C LEU A 266 3.89 -15.20 -17.63
N LEU A 267 4.08 -13.93 -18.01
CA LEU A 267 3.39 -12.82 -17.35
C LEU A 267 1.87 -12.90 -17.54
N GLN A 268 1.40 -13.40 -18.68
CA GLN A 268 -0.02 -13.67 -18.93
C GLN A 268 -0.55 -14.82 -18.03
N GLU A 269 0.20 -15.92 -17.89
CA GLU A 269 -0.16 -17.04 -17.02
C GLU A 269 -0.20 -16.62 -15.53
N VAL A 270 0.77 -15.81 -15.10
CA VAL A 270 0.83 -15.23 -13.75
C VAL A 270 -0.39 -14.34 -13.50
N ALA A 271 -0.74 -13.50 -14.45
CA ALA A 271 -1.91 -12.63 -14.40
C ALA A 271 -3.23 -13.43 -14.34
N GLU A 272 -3.36 -14.50 -15.12
CA GLU A 272 -4.52 -15.41 -15.06
C GLU A 272 -4.64 -16.07 -13.68
N THR A 273 -3.51 -16.57 -13.16
CA THR A 273 -3.47 -17.22 -11.85
C THR A 273 -3.84 -16.24 -10.73
N ALA A 274 -3.35 -15.00 -10.78
CA ALA A 274 -3.71 -13.96 -9.82
C ALA A 274 -5.21 -13.62 -9.86
N SER A 275 -5.81 -13.62 -11.06
CA SER A 275 -7.25 -13.42 -11.24
C SER A 275 -8.07 -14.57 -10.62
N ASN A 276 -7.60 -15.81 -10.78
CA ASN A 276 -8.24 -17.00 -10.21
C ASN A 276 -8.11 -17.09 -8.68
N GLU A 277 -7.04 -16.55 -8.09
CA GLU A 277 -6.87 -16.45 -6.63
C GLU A 277 -7.79 -15.38 -6.01
N ALA A 278 -8.16 -14.36 -6.79
CA ALA A 278 -8.97 -13.26 -6.31
C ALA A 278 -10.42 -13.66 -6.03
N GLN A 279 -10.99 -13.04 -5.00
CA GLN A 279 -12.36 -13.24 -4.53
C GLN A 279 -13.15 -11.91 -4.52
N PRO A 280 -13.23 -11.18 -5.65
CA PRO A 280 -13.99 -9.95 -5.71
C PRO A 280 -15.49 -10.23 -5.58
N ARG A 281 -16.21 -9.28 -4.99
CA ARG A 281 -17.68 -9.27 -4.88
C ARG A 281 -18.28 -8.17 -5.74
N ASP A 282 -19.55 -8.30 -6.11
CA ASP A 282 -20.26 -7.22 -6.80
C ASP A 282 -20.45 -5.99 -5.90
N THR A 283 -20.39 -4.82 -6.52
CA THR A 283 -20.57 -3.54 -5.86
C THR A 283 -21.12 -2.51 -6.85
N ILE A 284 -21.60 -1.38 -6.34
CA ILE A 284 -21.98 -0.21 -7.14
C ILE A 284 -20.84 0.36 -8.03
N ARG A 285 -19.58 0.02 -7.74
CA ARG A 285 -18.42 0.51 -8.53
C ARG A 285 -18.10 -0.37 -9.73
N ALA A 286 -18.26 -1.67 -9.55
CA ALA A 286 -17.94 -2.70 -10.52
C ALA A 286 -18.47 -4.06 -10.03
N GLU A 287 -18.76 -4.91 -11.01
CA GLU A 287 -19.04 -6.33 -10.82
C GLU A 287 -17.75 -7.14 -10.66
N ALA A 288 -17.87 -8.34 -10.09
CA ALA A 288 -16.76 -9.22 -9.77
C ALA A 288 -16.05 -9.72 -11.03
N TRP A 289 -16.79 -10.04 -12.11
CA TRP A 289 -16.20 -10.46 -13.38
C TRP A 289 -15.29 -9.36 -13.95
N TYR A 290 -15.73 -8.11 -13.91
CA TYR A 290 -14.94 -6.98 -14.43
C TYR A 290 -13.64 -6.82 -13.66
N ARG A 291 -13.68 -6.98 -12.33
CA ARG A 291 -12.45 -6.96 -11.52
C ARG A 291 -11.50 -8.08 -11.91
N ARG A 292 -12.00 -9.30 -12.15
CA ARG A 292 -11.16 -10.42 -12.62
C ARG A 292 -10.48 -10.11 -13.96
N GLU A 293 -11.22 -9.55 -14.92
CA GLU A 293 -10.61 -9.11 -16.19
C GLU A 293 -9.53 -8.04 -15.97
N MET A 294 -9.80 -7.07 -15.09
CA MET A 294 -8.83 -6.03 -14.78
C MET A 294 -7.61 -6.52 -14.01
N ILE A 295 -7.73 -7.57 -13.19
CA ILE A 295 -6.57 -8.21 -12.55
C ILE A 295 -5.65 -8.78 -13.62
N ARG A 296 -6.18 -9.49 -14.63
CA ARG A 296 -5.38 -10.07 -15.72
C ARG A 296 -4.56 -9.00 -16.44
N VAL A 297 -5.18 -7.87 -16.75
CA VAL A 297 -4.53 -6.76 -17.44
C VAL A 297 -3.51 -6.06 -16.54
N LEU A 298 -3.90 -5.71 -15.32
CA LEU A 298 -3.12 -4.80 -14.47
C LEU A 298 -1.96 -5.49 -13.77
N VAL A 299 -2.06 -6.79 -13.45
CA VAL A 299 -0.93 -7.54 -12.87
C VAL A 299 0.23 -7.58 -13.87
N ARG A 300 -0.04 -7.93 -15.13
CA ARG A 300 0.96 -7.90 -16.21
C ARG A 300 1.56 -6.50 -16.38
N ARG A 301 0.73 -5.45 -16.47
CA ARG A 301 1.20 -4.06 -16.62
C ARG A 301 2.07 -3.61 -15.44
N MET A 302 1.71 -3.95 -14.21
CA MET A 302 2.48 -3.56 -13.02
C MET A 302 3.77 -4.37 -12.88
N ALA A 303 3.80 -5.64 -13.31
CA ALA A 303 5.04 -6.41 -13.40
C ALA A 303 6.02 -5.75 -14.38
N MET A 304 5.54 -5.37 -15.57
CA MET A 304 6.35 -4.67 -16.57
C MET A 304 6.87 -3.33 -16.06
N ARG A 305 6.01 -2.53 -15.41
CA ARG A 305 6.41 -1.25 -14.81
C ARG A 305 7.43 -1.43 -13.68
N SER A 306 7.32 -2.51 -12.92
CA SER A 306 8.30 -2.85 -11.89
C SER A 306 9.66 -3.20 -12.51
N ILE A 307 9.67 -3.94 -13.61
CA ILE A 307 10.89 -4.27 -14.38
C ILE A 307 11.52 -3.00 -14.96
N GLU A 308 10.72 -2.12 -15.56
CA GLU A 308 11.19 -0.83 -16.08
C GLU A 308 11.90 -0.01 -14.99
N ARG A 309 11.37 -0.01 -13.76
CA ARG A 309 12.00 0.68 -12.61
C ARG A 309 13.31 0.07 -12.16
N VAL A 310 13.54 -1.22 -12.39
CA VAL A 310 14.85 -1.84 -12.15
C VAL A 310 15.86 -1.39 -13.19
N ILE A 311 15.43 -1.30 -14.45
CA ILE A 311 16.31 -1.05 -15.59
C ILE A 311 16.60 0.44 -15.75
N ARG A 312 15.66 1.31 -15.32
CA ARG A 312 15.74 2.78 -15.42
C ARG A 312 15.48 3.44 -14.06
N PRO A 313 16.40 3.30 -13.10
CA PRO A 313 16.22 3.88 -11.76
C PRO A 313 16.28 5.41 -11.74
N GLU A 314 16.88 6.05 -12.76
CA GLU A 314 17.15 7.50 -12.81
C GLU A 314 15.96 8.31 -13.39
N GLU A 315 15.04 7.68 -14.13
CA GLU A 315 13.87 8.34 -14.74
C GLU A 315 12.76 8.59 -13.69
N THR A 316 12.99 9.55 -12.80
CA THR A 316 12.14 9.87 -11.63
C THR A 316 10.70 10.30 -11.94
N VAL A 317 10.38 10.64 -13.20
CA VAL A 317 9.02 10.93 -13.67
C VAL A 317 8.68 9.85 -14.67
N PHE A 318 8.07 8.76 -14.21
CA PHE A 318 7.63 7.69 -15.12
C PHE A 318 6.35 8.16 -15.79
N PRO A 319 6.38 8.65 -17.05
CA PRO A 319 5.15 8.98 -17.74
C PRO A 319 4.25 7.76 -17.69
N THR A 320 2.97 7.96 -17.39
CA THR A 320 1.95 6.97 -17.73
C THR A 320 2.14 6.70 -19.22
N ARG A 321 2.76 5.57 -19.59
CA ARG A 321 2.68 5.11 -20.98
C ARG A 321 1.20 5.07 -21.31
N ALA A 322 0.81 5.64 -22.45
CA ALA A 322 -0.55 5.46 -22.95
C ALA A 322 -0.67 3.98 -23.34
N TRP A 323 -1.17 3.17 -22.41
CA TRP A 323 -1.40 1.74 -22.56
C TRP A 323 -2.75 1.43 -23.20
#